data_AF-G0W7W1-F1
#
_entry.id   AF-G0W7W1-F1
#
_cell.length_a   1.000
_cell.length_b   1.000
_cell.length_c   1.000
_cell.angle_alpha   90.00
_cell.angle_beta   90.00
_cell.angle_gamma   90.00
#
_symmetry.space_group_name_H-M   'P 1'
#
loop_
_entity.id
_entity.type
_entity.pdbx_description
1 polymer ?
#
loop_
_entity_poly.entity_id
_entity_poly.type
_entity_poly.pdbx_seq_one_letter_code
_entity_poly.pdbx_strand_id
1 'polypeptide(L)'
;MERATPATLTEFKDELSNTLLNILDTWSIDFKTYRSTTSGTSTAIQESNSNSKLMYSITLSHQNNKTVLIKNDTKIAMIMAASKNEIPTELISNGCISDTNPIPIDVLLNNKLSNLWTQRQSIKGTGGETFQTTNKLLIRVINLFSSTGFKGLLIECEDQSTDGITNGSQVFHTNNKITFQEKIQTITNILTKLSTPTSVKAPTTTTTTDYKISMDSLNLDHSDYLGDLGYQYVRVLEF
;
A
#
# COMPACT_ATOMS: atom_id res chain seq x y z
N MET A 1 7.20 1.74 -9.51
CA MET A 1 7.83 2.16 -10.79
C MET A 1 6.75 2.24 -11.86
N GLU A 2 6.58 3.40 -12.48
CA GLU A 2 5.55 3.59 -13.52
C GLU A 2 6.06 3.14 -14.90
N ARG A 3 7.30 3.50 -15.24
CA ARG A 3 7.94 3.16 -16.51
C ARG A 3 8.70 1.83 -16.43
N ALA A 4 8.01 0.79 -15.95
CA ALA A 4 8.51 -0.57 -15.93
C ALA A 4 7.97 -1.39 -17.11
N THR A 5 8.48 -2.61 -17.27
CA THR A 5 7.81 -3.65 -18.06
C THR A 5 7.49 -4.82 -17.13
N PRO A 6 6.63 -5.78 -17.53
CA PRO A 6 6.40 -6.99 -16.74
C PRO A 6 7.69 -7.76 -16.40
N ALA A 7 8.72 -7.66 -17.25
CA ALA A 7 10.03 -8.29 -17.05
C ALA A 7 10.87 -7.63 -15.95
N THR A 8 10.60 -6.36 -15.60
CA THR A 8 11.32 -5.63 -14.55
C THR A 8 11.18 -6.31 -13.18
N LEU A 9 10.09 -7.06 -12.93
CA LEU A 9 9.96 -7.88 -11.73
C LEU A 9 11.05 -8.96 -11.66
N THR A 10 11.28 -9.65 -12.77
CA THR A 10 12.31 -10.69 -12.87
C THR A 10 13.71 -10.10 -12.73
N GLU A 11 13.99 -8.98 -13.42
CA GLU A 11 15.26 -8.26 -13.29
C GLU A 11 15.51 -7.81 -11.83
N PHE A 12 14.47 -7.31 -11.15
CA PHE A 12 14.56 -6.93 -9.74
C PHE A 12 14.83 -8.13 -8.83
N LYS A 13 14.19 -9.27 -9.09
CA LYS A 13 14.42 -10.53 -8.37
C LYS A 13 15.86 -11.01 -8.54
N ASP A 14 16.40 -10.92 -9.75
CA ASP A 14 17.77 -11.32 -10.04
C ASP A 14 18.78 -10.46 -9.27
N GLU A 15 18.56 -9.15 -9.20
CA GLU A 15 19.39 -8.24 -8.39
C GLU A 15 19.29 -8.51 -6.89
N LEU A 16 18.11 -8.91 -6.39
CA LEU A 16 17.88 -9.26 -4.99
C LEU A 16 18.44 -10.62 -4.58
N SER A 17 18.73 -11.51 -5.54
CA SER A 17 19.08 -12.92 -5.28
C SER A 17 20.20 -13.12 -4.26
N ASN A 18 21.20 -12.23 -4.25
CA ASN A 18 22.33 -12.27 -3.31
C ASN A 18 21.96 -11.96 -1.85
N THR A 19 20.81 -11.32 -1.62
CA THR A 19 20.33 -10.91 -0.29
C THR A 19 19.11 -11.70 0.18
N LEU A 20 18.61 -12.58 -0.68
CA LEU A 20 17.39 -13.34 -0.48
C LEU A 20 17.66 -14.50 0.49
N LEU A 21 16.86 -14.57 1.55
CA LEU A 21 16.84 -15.69 2.49
C LEU A 21 15.81 -16.72 2.08
N ASN A 22 14.55 -16.30 1.88
CA ASN A 22 13.44 -17.17 1.53
C ASN A 22 12.47 -16.49 0.57
N ILE A 23 11.76 -17.29 -0.23
CA ILE A 23 10.57 -16.87 -0.99
C ILE A 23 9.35 -17.42 -0.23
N LEU A 24 8.41 -16.54 0.13
CA LEU A 24 7.20 -16.88 0.86
C LEU A 24 5.99 -16.95 -0.08
N ASP A 25 4.80 -17.05 0.50
CA ASP A 25 3.53 -17.17 -0.22
C ASP A 25 3.27 -16.00 -1.17
N THR A 26 2.55 -16.31 -2.25
CA THR A 26 2.09 -15.31 -3.21
C THR A 26 1.02 -14.42 -2.61
N TRP A 27 0.92 -13.19 -3.09
CA TRP A 27 -0.08 -12.24 -2.65
C TRP A 27 -0.74 -11.49 -3.81
N SER A 28 -1.81 -10.77 -3.51
CA SER A 28 -2.58 -9.97 -4.46
C SER A 28 -3.09 -8.70 -3.81
N ILE A 29 -3.36 -7.71 -4.66
CA ILE A 29 -3.88 -6.40 -4.28
C ILE A 29 -4.98 -5.99 -5.27
N ASP A 30 -6.06 -5.42 -4.75
CA ASP A 30 -7.08 -4.71 -5.53
C ASP A 30 -7.14 -3.27 -5.03
N PHE A 31 -6.72 -2.33 -5.88
CA PHE A 31 -6.74 -0.90 -5.61
C PHE A 31 -7.82 -0.26 -6.48
N LYS A 32 -8.86 0.29 -5.85
CA LYS A 32 -9.98 0.94 -6.51
C LYS A 32 -10.05 2.41 -6.15
N THR A 33 -10.40 3.22 -7.13
CA THR A 33 -10.67 4.65 -6.95
C THR A 33 -12.15 4.88 -7.16
N TYR A 34 -12.81 5.42 -6.15
CA TYR A 34 -14.20 5.86 -6.18
C TYR A 34 -14.25 7.38 -6.24
N ARG A 35 -15.18 7.90 -7.04
CA ARG A 35 -15.46 9.33 -7.11
C ARG A 35 -16.88 9.60 -6.61
N SER A 36 -17.00 10.55 -5.70
CA SER A 36 -18.30 11.04 -5.22
C SER A 36 -19.06 11.71 -6.36
N THR A 37 -20.34 11.36 -6.48
CA THR A 37 -21.31 11.98 -7.40
C THR A 37 -21.95 13.22 -6.80
N THR A 38 -21.87 13.40 -5.48
CA THR A 38 -22.48 14.56 -4.83
C THR A 38 -21.68 15.82 -5.17
N SER A 39 -22.34 16.74 -5.87
CA SER A 39 -21.91 18.14 -5.90
C SER A 39 -22.09 18.68 -4.49
N GLY A 40 -21.01 18.74 -3.73
CA GLY A 40 -21.04 19.22 -2.34
C GLY A 40 -21.87 20.49 -2.22
N THR A 41 -22.84 20.48 -1.32
CA THR A 41 -23.60 21.64 -0.89
C THR A 41 -22.63 22.55 -0.14
N SER A 42 -21.92 23.41 -0.87
CA SER A 42 -21.02 24.41 -0.30
C SER A 42 -21.86 25.59 0.20
N THR A 43 -22.44 25.44 1.40
CA THR A 43 -22.88 26.60 2.17
C THR A 43 -22.30 26.50 3.57
N ALA A 44 -21.57 27.57 3.92
CA ALA A 44 -20.94 27.89 5.19
C ALA A 44 -19.52 27.29 5.41
N ILE A 45 -18.56 28.23 5.32
CA ILE A 45 -17.16 28.19 5.74
C ILE A 45 -16.19 27.65 4.67
N GLN A 46 -15.80 28.58 3.79
CA GLN A 46 -14.51 28.59 3.12
C GLN A 46 -13.41 28.47 4.18
N GLU A 47 -12.60 27.42 4.10
CA GLU A 47 -11.15 27.48 4.23
C GLU A 47 -10.56 26.14 3.80
N SER A 48 -9.63 26.19 2.84
CA SER A 48 -8.95 25.09 2.13
C SER A 48 -9.68 24.46 0.93
N ASN A 49 -9.02 24.60 -0.23
CA ASN A 49 -9.46 24.26 -1.58
C ASN A 49 -9.32 22.76 -1.89
N SER A 50 -9.58 21.86 -0.93
CA SER A 50 -9.34 20.41 -1.08
C SER A 50 -10.59 19.57 -0.87
N ASN A 51 -11.67 19.88 -1.59
CA ASN A 51 -12.79 18.94 -1.72
C ASN A 51 -12.38 17.79 -2.65
N SER A 52 -11.48 16.92 -2.17
CA SER A 52 -11.16 15.69 -2.90
C SER A 52 -12.41 14.85 -2.93
N LYS A 53 -13.04 14.79 -4.12
CA LYS A 53 -14.19 13.92 -4.37
C LYS A 53 -13.79 12.45 -4.48
N LEU A 54 -12.55 12.10 -4.14
CA LEU A 54 -11.99 10.78 -4.32
C LEU A 54 -11.92 10.03 -2.98
N MET A 55 -12.23 8.75 -3.07
CA MET A 55 -12.05 7.78 -2.00
C MET A 55 -11.36 6.56 -2.61
N TYR A 56 -10.41 6.00 -1.88
CA TYR A 56 -9.62 4.85 -2.32
C TYR A 56 -10.01 3.64 -1.50
N SER A 57 -10.06 2.48 -2.14
CA SER A 57 -10.30 1.19 -1.50
C SER A 57 -9.15 0.24 -1.87
N ILE A 58 -8.46 -0.26 -0.85
CA ILE A 58 -7.28 -1.10 -1.01
C ILE A 58 -7.53 -2.42 -0.30
N THR A 59 -7.67 -3.50 -1.05
CA THR A 59 -7.82 -4.86 -0.51
C THR A 59 -6.49 -5.61 -0.63
N LEU A 60 -5.98 -6.13 0.48
CA LEU A 60 -4.68 -6.82 0.57
C LEU A 60 -4.86 -8.28 0.97
N SER A 61 -4.47 -9.23 0.11
CA SER A 61 -4.67 -10.65 0.42
C SER A 61 -3.74 -11.17 1.52
N HIS A 62 -2.55 -10.59 1.66
CA HIS A 62 -1.59 -10.95 2.71
C HIS A 62 -1.98 -10.39 4.09
N GLN A 63 -3.04 -9.58 4.18
CA GLN A 63 -3.65 -9.07 5.41
C GLN A 63 -5.05 -9.69 5.60
N ASN A 64 -5.20 -10.98 5.34
CA ASN A 64 -6.47 -11.72 5.41
C ASN A 64 -7.60 -11.14 4.55
N ASN A 65 -7.27 -10.54 3.41
CA ASN A 65 -8.21 -9.83 2.53
C ASN A 65 -8.90 -8.61 3.16
N LYS A 66 -8.34 -8.03 4.23
CA LYS A 66 -8.81 -6.76 4.78
C LYS A 66 -8.83 -5.69 3.70
N THR A 67 -9.82 -4.81 3.80
CA THR A 67 -9.96 -3.67 2.89
C THR A 67 -9.82 -2.37 3.67
N VAL A 68 -8.89 -1.52 3.23
CA VAL A 68 -8.67 -0.19 3.79
C VAL A 68 -9.32 0.83 2.89
N LEU A 69 -10.24 1.63 3.43
CA LEU A 69 -10.80 2.79 2.76
C LEU A 69 -10.05 4.05 3.21
N ILE A 70 -9.51 4.80 2.25
CA ILE A 70 -8.81 6.06 2.50
C ILE A 70 -9.57 7.21 1.84
N LYS A 71 -9.87 8.25 2.61
CA LYS A 71 -10.40 9.52 2.10
C LYS A 71 -9.41 10.65 2.41
N ASN A 72 -8.59 11.00 1.41
CA ASN A 72 -7.37 11.81 1.53
C ASN A 72 -7.57 13.18 2.19
N ASP A 73 -8.63 13.91 1.83
CA ASP A 73 -8.91 15.26 2.35
C ASP A 73 -9.17 15.25 3.87
N THR A 74 -9.83 14.22 4.37
CA THR A 74 -10.16 14.05 5.79
C THR A 74 -9.08 13.32 6.58
N LYS A 75 -8.07 12.76 5.90
CA LYS A 75 -7.08 11.84 6.49
C LYS A 75 -7.70 10.73 7.35
N ILE A 76 -8.85 10.22 6.90
CA ILE A 76 -9.57 9.13 7.57
C ILE A 76 -9.23 7.83 6.85
N ALA A 77 -8.84 6.83 7.64
CA ALA A 77 -8.80 5.44 7.24
C ALA A 77 -9.94 4.68 7.93
N MET A 78 -10.61 3.80 7.19
CA MET A 78 -11.51 2.79 7.75
C MET A 78 -11.03 1.41 7.33
N ILE A 79 -10.83 0.52 8.30
CA ILE A 79 -10.42 -0.85 8.05
C ILE A 79 -11.63 -1.76 8.17
N MET A 80 -11.92 -2.47 7.09
CA MET A 80 -13.01 -3.42 7.01
C MET A 80 -12.46 -4.84 7.13
N ALA A 81 -12.96 -5.56 8.13
CA ALA A 81 -12.69 -6.98 8.30
C ALA A 81 -13.25 -7.77 7.11
N ALA A 82 -12.53 -8.81 6.70
CA ALA A 82 -12.93 -9.68 5.59
C ALA A 82 -13.24 -11.12 6.02
N SER A 83 -13.07 -11.43 7.30
CA SER A 83 -13.38 -12.75 7.84
C SER A 83 -14.09 -12.66 9.18
N LYS A 84 -14.85 -13.71 9.50
CA LYS A 84 -15.55 -13.87 10.78
C LYS A 84 -14.62 -13.76 12.00
N ASN A 85 -13.39 -14.28 11.86
CA ASN A 85 -12.44 -14.35 12.97
C ASN A 85 -11.91 -12.99 13.41
N GLU A 86 -12.11 -11.95 12.58
CA GLU A 86 -11.69 -10.58 12.87
C GLU A 86 -12.81 -9.74 13.50
N ILE A 87 -14.03 -10.29 13.57
CA ILE A 87 -15.17 -9.62 14.17
C ILE A 87 -15.06 -9.77 15.70
N PRO A 88 -15.04 -8.66 16.46
CA PRO A 88 -15.05 -8.72 17.92
C PRO A 88 -16.22 -9.55 18.45
N THR A 89 -15.93 -10.48 19.36
CA THR A 89 -16.91 -11.41 19.92
C THR A 89 -18.06 -10.70 20.62
N GLU A 90 -17.81 -9.52 21.17
CA GLU A 90 -18.78 -8.67 21.87
C GLU A 90 -19.86 -8.17 20.90
N LEU A 91 -19.51 -7.86 19.65
CA LEU A 91 -20.49 -7.42 18.65
C LEU A 91 -21.41 -8.57 18.22
N ILE A 92 -20.89 -9.79 18.21
CA ILE A 92 -21.66 -11.01 17.94
C ILE A 92 -22.57 -11.32 19.12
N SER A 93 -22.04 -11.32 20.35
CA SER A 93 -22.81 -11.65 21.56
C SER A 93 -23.93 -10.65 21.84
N ASN A 94 -23.73 -9.38 21.47
CA ASN A 94 -24.73 -8.33 21.63
C ASN A 94 -25.76 -8.27 20.49
N GLY A 95 -25.68 -9.18 19.51
CA GLY A 95 -26.62 -9.22 18.38
C GLY A 95 -26.50 -8.03 17.42
N CYS A 96 -25.39 -7.29 17.45
CA CYS A 96 -25.16 -6.16 16.54
C CYS A 96 -24.91 -6.62 15.10
N ILE A 97 -24.52 -7.89 14.93
CA ILE A 97 -24.19 -8.51 13.64
C ILE A 97 -25.09 -9.72 13.45
N SER A 98 -25.91 -9.68 12.40
CA SER A 98 -26.89 -10.72 12.08
C SER A 98 -26.31 -11.86 11.22
N ASP A 99 -25.33 -11.56 10.37
CA ASP A 99 -24.63 -12.52 9.53
C ASP A 99 -23.14 -12.55 9.87
N THR A 100 -22.60 -13.74 10.08
CA THR A 100 -21.19 -13.91 10.46
C THR A 100 -20.23 -13.84 9.28
N ASN A 101 -20.73 -13.70 8.05
CA ASN A 101 -19.92 -13.52 6.84
C ASN A 101 -19.92 -12.04 6.41
N PRO A 102 -18.82 -11.29 6.66
CA PRO A 102 -18.75 -9.90 6.26
C PRO A 102 -18.76 -9.77 4.73
N ILE A 103 -19.63 -8.91 4.20
CA ILE A 103 -19.68 -8.57 2.78
C ILE A 103 -18.55 -7.56 2.50
N PRO A 104 -17.73 -7.74 1.45
CA PRO A 104 -16.71 -6.76 1.08
C PRO A 104 -17.31 -5.37 0.84
N ILE A 105 -16.69 -4.33 1.38
CA ILE A 105 -17.20 -2.95 1.29
C ILE A 105 -17.35 -2.46 -0.15
N ASP A 106 -16.50 -2.92 -1.07
CA ASP A 106 -16.63 -2.62 -2.50
C ASP A 106 -17.94 -3.14 -3.10
N VAL A 107 -18.46 -4.27 -2.63
CA VAL A 107 -19.75 -4.81 -3.08
C VAL A 107 -20.87 -3.90 -2.61
N LEU A 108 -20.79 -3.40 -1.37
CA LEU A 108 -21.75 -2.43 -0.85
C LEU A 108 -21.70 -1.09 -1.63
N LEU A 109 -20.49 -0.59 -1.89
CA LEU A 109 -20.28 0.64 -2.66
C LEU A 109 -20.88 0.54 -4.06
N ASN A 110 -20.64 -0.56 -4.76
CA ASN A 110 -21.11 -0.75 -6.12
C ASN A 110 -22.60 -1.11 -6.23
N ASN A 111 -23.16 -1.84 -5.25
CA ASN A 111 -24.54 -2.32 -5.35
C ASN A 111 -25.57 -1.46 -4.61
N LYS A 112 -25.18 -0.80 -3.51
CA LYS A 112 -26.11 -0.07 -2.63
C LYS A 112 -25.81 1.42 -2.55
N LEU A 113 -24.57 1.84 -2.76
CA LEU A 113 -24.14 3.24 -2.68
C LEU A 113 -23.68 3.80 -4.03
N SER A 114 -24.04 3.16 -5.14
CA SER A 114 -23.61 3.55 -6.49
C SER A 114 -24.15 4.90 -6.95
N ASN A 115 -25.26 5.35 -6.35
CA ASN A 115 -25.80 6.69 -6.53
C ASN A 115 -24.92 7.77 -5.88
N LEU A 116 -24.09 7.42 -4.87
CA LEU A 116 -23.19 8.33 -4.17
C LEU A 116 -21.74 8.19 -4.64
N TRP A 117 -21.32 6.98 -4.97
CA TRP A 117 -19.94 6.66 -5.32
C TRP A 117 -19.89 5.89 -6.64
N THR A 118 -19.08 6.38 -7.57
CA THR A 118 -18.82 5.67 -8.84
C THR A 118 -17.38 5.21 -8.89
N GLN A 119 -17.15 3.92 -9.10
CA GLN A 119 -15.82 3.38 -9.35
C GLN A 119 -15.26 3.93 -10.67
N ARG A 120 -14.13 4.64 -10.60
CA ARG A 120 -13.45 5.25 -11.77
C ARG A 120 -12.31 4.40 -12.28
N GLN A 121 -11.60 3.74 -11.38
CA GLN A 121 -10.44 2.95 -11.71
C GLN A 121 -10.39 1.72 -10.82
N SER A 122 -9.88 0.62 -11.37
CA SER A 122 -9.45 -0.56 -10.63
C SER A 122 -8.09 -0.97 -11.18
N ILE A 123 -7.11 -1.05 -10.30
CA ILE A 123 -5.76 -1.54 -10.54
C ILE A 123 -5.63 -2.81 -9.72
N LYS A 124 -5.27 -3.91 -10.37
CA LYS A 124 -5.13 -5.22 -9.75
C LYS A 124 -3.71 -5.73 -9.93
N GLY A 125 -3.17 -6.30 -8.86
CA GLY A 125 -1.98 -7.14 -8.92
C GLY A 125 -2.35 -8.54 -8.48
N THR A 126 -2.01 -9.54 -9.29
CA THR A 126 -2.23 -10.95 -8.98
C THR A 126 -0.94 -11.73 -9.14
N GLY A 127 -0.68 -12.69 -8.24
CA GLY A 127 0.54 -13.50 -8.29
C GLY A 127 1.80 -12.70 -7.93
N GLY A 128 1.69 -11.78 -6.97
CA GLY A 128 2.86 -11.11 -6.42
C GLY A 128 3.73 -12.09 -5.63
N GLU A 129 5.02 -11.82 -5.59
CA GLU A 129 6.00 -12.61 -4.87
C GLU A 129 6.39 -11.91 -3.56
N THR A 130 6.66 -12.70 -2.53
CA THR A 130 7.09 -12.22 -1.22
C THR A 130 8.50 -12.74 -0.95
N PHE A 131 9.43 -11.83 -0.66
CA PHE A 131 10.84 -12.12 -0.44
C PHE A 131 11.22 -11.74 0.98
N GLN A 132 11.84 -12.67 1.70
CA GLN A 132 12.46 -12.39 2.99
C GLN A 132 13.96 -12.22 2.77
N THR A 133 14.53 -11.12 3.23
CA THR A 133 15.98 -10.85 3.12
C THR A 133 16.73 -11.18 4.42
N THR A 134 18.05 -11.32 4.31
CA THR A 134 18.94 -11.53 5.46
C THR A 134 18.90 -10.40 6.50
N ASN A 135 18.58 -9.17 6.06
CA ASN A 135 18.49 -7.98 6.91
C ASN A 135 17.13 -7.83 7.62
N LYS A 136 16.33 -8.91 7.68
CA LYS A 136 14.96 -8.91 8.24
C LYS A 136 14.03 -7.90 7.56
N LEU A 137 14.28 -7.57 6.29
CA LEU A 137 13.34 -6.82 5.46
C LEU A 137 12.47 -7.82 4.70
N LEU A 138 11.16 -7.66 4.79
CA LEU A 138 10.19 -8.35 3.97
C LEU A 138 9.84 -7.47 2.77
N ILE A 139 10.03 -7.98 1.57
CA ILE A 139 9.81 -7.26 0.31
C ILE A 139 8.72 -7.98 -0.46
N ARG A 140 7.61 -7.30 -0.72
CA ARG A 140 6.50 -7.81 -1.52
C ARG A 140 6.47 -7.10 -2.86
N VAL A 141 6.57 -7.86 -3.94
CA VAL A 141 6.69 -7.30 -5.30
C VAL A 141 5.55 -7.81 -6.17
N ILE A 142 4.92 -6.93 -6.94
CA ILE A 142 3.80 -7.31 -7.80
C ILE A 142 3.69 -6.43 -9.04
N ASN A 143 3.35 -7.04 -10.17
CA ASN A 143 3.00 -6.31 -11.39
C ASN A 143 1.55 -5.82 -11.30
N LEU A 144 1.33 -4.53 -11.57
CA LEU A 144 0.03 -3.90 -11.54
C LEU A 144 -0.57 -3.79 -12.95
N PHE A 145 -1.84 -4.17 -13.06
CA PHE A 145 -2.62 -4.12 -14.28
C PHE A 145 -3.93 -3.37 -14.05
N SER A 146 -4.37 -2.66 -15.07
CA SER A 146 -5.69 -2.02 -15.12
C SER A 146 -6.45 -2.53 -16.33
N SER A 147 -7.68 -2.05 -16.53
CA SER A 147 -8.43 -2.32 -17.77
C SER A 147 -7.70 -1.87 -19.05
N THR A 148 -6.76 -0.92 -18.96
CA THR A 148 -5.97 -0.43 -20.09
C THR A 148 -4.62 -1.15 -20.24
N GLY A 149 -4.40 -2.25 -19.52
CA GLY A 149 -3.14 -3.00 -19.55
C GLY A 149 -2.21 -2.71 -18.37
N PHE A 150 -0.93 -3.02 -18.55
CA PHE A 150 0.13 -2.88 -17.55
C PHE A 150 0.25 -1.42 -17.07
N LYS A 151 0.35 -1.24 -15.75
CA LYS A 151 0.48 0.07 -15.10
C LYS A 151 1.83 0.31 -14.44
N GLY A 152 2.53 -0.75 -14.04
CA GLY A 152 3.82 -0.61 -13.38
C GLY A 152 4.17 -1.76 -12.46
N LEU A 153 5.35 -1.65 -11.86
CA LEU A 153 5.83 -2.53 -10.80
C LEU A 153 5.61 -1.87 -9.45
N LEU A 154 5.00 -2.60 -8.52
CA LEU A 154 4.78 -2.18 -7.15
C LEU A 154 5.67 -2.98 -6.21
N ILE A 155 6.28 -2.29 -5.26
CA ILE A 155 7.17 -2.86 -4.24
C ILE A 155 6.72 -2.32 -2.90
N GLU A 156 6.34 -3.22 -2.00
CA GLU A 156 6.05 -2.95 -0.60
C GLU A 156 7.20 -3.51 0.25
N CYS A 157 7.65 -2.71 1.22
CA CYS A 157 8.75 -3.05 2.11
C CYS A 157 8.27 -2.97 3.56
N GLU A 158 8.45 -4.04 4.33
CA GLU A 158 8.05 -4.13 5.73
C GLU A 158 9.26 -4.55 6.58
N ASP A 159 9.57 -3.81 7.64
CA ASP A 159 10.66 -4.18 8.55
C ASP A 159 10.20 -5.21 9.57
N GLN A 160 10.85 -6.38 9.60
CA GLN A 160 10.62 -7.41 10.61
C GLN A 160 11.60 -7.30 11.78
N SER A 161 12.43 -6.26 11.86
CA SER A 161 13.21 -6.02 13.08
C SER A 161 12.26 -5.65 14.22
N THR A 162 12.07 -6.61 15.13
CA THR A 162 11.45 -6.36 16.43
C THR A 162 12.35 -5.41 17.21
N ASP A 163 12.11 -4.11 17.08
CA ASP A 163 12.65 -3.12 17.99
C ASP A 163 11.96 -3.37 19.33
N GLY A 164 12.72 -3.89 20.29
CA GLY A 164 12.20 -4.49 21.51
C GLY A 164 11.26 -3.58 22.28
N ILE A 165 9.97 -3.95 22.32
CA ILE A 165 9.15 -3.72 23.51
C ILE A 165 9.57 -4.76 24.53
N THR A 166 10.75 -4.58 25.12
CA THR A 166 11.10 -5.23 26.39
C THR A 166 10.67 -4.27 27.49
N ASN A 167 9.52 -4.55 28.08
CA ASN A 167 9.12 -3.97 29.36
C ASN A 167 10.26 -4.21 30.36
N GLY A 168 10.97 -3.13 30.72
CA GLY A 168 11.89 -3.08 31.85
C GLY A 168 13.08 -4.04 31.84
N SER A 169 14.17 -3.69 31.14
CA SER A 169 15.56 -3.81 31.61
C SER A 169 16.57 -3.59 30.48
N GLN A 170 17.49 -2.64 30.71
CA GLN A 170 18.86 -2.56 30.18
C GLN A 170 19.02 -2.72 28.65
N VAL A 171 19.00 -1.59 27.94
CA VAL A 171 19.41 -1.49 26.52
C VAL A 171 20.94 -1.50 26.44
N PHE A 172 21.53 -2.67 26.21
CA PHE A 172 22.90 -2.76 25.72
C PHE A 172 22.97 -2.28 24.27
N HIS A 173 23.73 -1.21 24.04
CA HIS A 173 24.03 -0.67 22.72
C HIS A 173 24.82 -1.69 21.90
N THR A 174 24.27 -2.08 20.74
CA THR A 174 25.05 -2.76 19.68
C THR A 174 25.15 -1.81 18.49
N ASN A 175 26.38 -1.38 18.21
CA ASN A 175 26.75 -0.27 17.32
C ASN A 175 26.68 -0.58 15.81
N ASN A 176 25.71 -1.35 15.31
CA ASN A 176 25.57 -1.58 13.85
C ASN A 176 24.19 -2.11 13.45
N LYS A 177 23.12 -1.54 14.01
CA LYS A 177 21.78 -1.87 13.56
C LYS A 177 21.46 -1.07 12.30
N ILE A 178 21.39 -1.75 11.15
CA ILE A 178 20.94 -1.14 9.89
C ILE A 178 19.51 -0.65 10.09
N THR A 179 19.32 0.66 9.91
CA THR A 179 18.04 1.34 10.04
C THR A 179 17.12 0.98 8.87
N PHE A 180 15.80 1.09 9.05
CA PHE A 180 14.84 0.87 7.96
C PHE A 180 15.14 1.76 6.74
N GLN A 181 15.53 3.01 6.97
CA GLN A 181 15.87 3.95 5.91
C GLN A 181 17.07 3.49 5.06
N GLU A 182 18.10 2.92 5.68
CA GLU A 182 19.25 2.35 4.96
C GLU A 182 18.84 1.10 4.14
N LYS A 183 17.92 0.29 4.67
CA LYS A 183 17.34 -0.85 3.93
C LYS A 183 16.58 -0.34 2.68
N ILE A 184 15.73 0.69 2.83
CA ILE A 184 15.01 1.30 1.71
C ILE A 184 15.97 1.96 0.70
N GLN A 185 17.06 2.56 1.16
CA GLN A 185 18.08 3.12 0.26
C GLN A 185 18.73 2.02 -0.60
N THR A 186 18.98 0.84 -0.02
CA THR A 186 19.51 -0.31 -0.77
C THR A 186 18.56 -0.71 -1.89
N ILE A 187 17.25 -0.79 -1.62
CA ILE A 187 16.23 -1.08 -2.65
C ILE A 187 16.20 0.02 -3.71
N THR A 188 16.24 1.29 -3.27
CA THR A 188 16.24 2.45 -4.17
C THR A 188 17.44 2.45 -5.12
N ASN A 189 18.61 2.01 -4.65
CA ASN A 189 19.81 1.86 -5.48
C ASN A 189 19.62 0.79 -6.55
N ILE A 190 19.00 -0.36 -6.21
CA ILE A 190 18.65 -1.41 -7.18
C ILE A 190 17.68 -0.85 -8.22
N LEU A 191 16.62 -0.14 -7.80
CA LEU A 191 15.65 0.45 -8.73
C LEU A 191 16.28 1.50 -9.65
N THR A 192 17.24 2.28 -9.15
CA THR A 192 17.98 3.25 -9.94
C THR A 192 18.80 2.54 -11.03
N LYS A 193 19.49 1.43 -10.68
CA LYS A 193 20.23 0.59 -11.64
C LYS A 193 19.33 0.04 -12.74
N LEU A 194 18.12 -0.41 -12.38
CA LEU A 194 17.12 -0.91 -13.34
C LEU A 194 16.49 0.19 -14.19
N SER A 195 16.39 1.42 -13.68
CA SER A 195 15.78 2.55 -14.40
C SER A 195 16.72 3.23 -15.38
N THR A 196 18.05 3.10 -15.21
CA THR A 196 19.01 3.70 -16.15
C THR A 196 19.12 2.85 -17.42
N PRO A 197 18.70 3.35 -18.60
CA PRO A 197 18.91 2.63 -19.85
C PRO A 197 20.42 2.51 -20.12
N THR A 198 20.90 1.29 -20.34
CA THR A 198 22.30 0.96 -20.68
C THR A 198 22.75 1.50 -22.06
N SER A 199 22.09 2.53 -22.60
CA SER A 199 22.45 3.16 -23.88
C SER A 199 22.19 4.66 -23.83
N VAL A 200 23.30 5.42 -23.77
CA VAL A 200 23.52 6.79 -24.24
C VAL A 200 22.31 7.73 -24.25
N LYS A 201 22.19 8.62 -23.24
CA LYS A 201 21.68 9.99 -23.47
C LYS A 201 22.42 11.03 -22.61
N ALA A 202 22.73 12.14 -23.28
CA ALA A 202 23.45 13.31 -22.80
C ALA A 202 22.80 13.97 -21.56
N PRO A 203 23.57 14.76 -20.79
CA PRO A 203 23.10 15.36 -19.56
C PRO A 203 22.15 16.52 -19.86
N THR A 204 20.85 16.30 -19.66
CA THR A 204 19.88 17.39 -19.50
C THR A 204 19.31 17.34 -18.09
N THR A 205 19.52 18.44 -17.39
CA THR A 205 19.18 18.73 -15.99
C THR A 205 17.67 18.73 -15.75
N THR A 206 17.12 17.57 -15.41
CA THR A 206 15.94 17.36 -14.54
C THR A 206 15.85 15.86 -14.28
N THR A 207 16.40 15.40 -13.15
CA THR A 207 16.33 13.98 -12.73
C THR A 207 14.93 13.67 -12.20
N THR A 208 13.98 13.47 -13.10
CA THR A 208 12.68 12.87 -12.76
C THR A 208 12.93 11.38 -12.57
N THR A 209 12.98 10.89 -11.34
CA THR A 209 13.11 9.46 -11.06
C THR A 209 11.86 8.74 -11.57
N ASP A 210 12.01 7.63 -12.31
CA ASP A 210 10.91 6.87 -12.94
C ASP A 210 10.06 6.05 -11.92
N TYR A 211 10.18 6.37 -10.63
CA TYR A 211 9.48 5.72 -9.52
C TYR A 211 9.11 6.72 -8.42
N LYS A 212 8.00 6.42 -7.72
CA LYS A 212 7.51 7.13 -6.53
C LYS A 212 7.77 6.24 -5.30
N ILE A 213 8.13 6.86 -4.18
CA ILE A 213 8.31 6.22 -2.88
C ILE A 213 7.47 6.99 -1.86
N SER A 214 6.80 6.29 -0.95
CA SER A 214 6.11 6.87 0.20
C SER A 214 6.47 6.10 1.45
N MET A 215 6.82 6.82 2.51
CA MET A 215 6.98 6.31 3.88
C MET A 215 6.10 7.13 4.85
N ASP A 216 5.12 7.85 4.30
CA ASP A 216 4.27 8.78 5.03
C ASP A 216 3.33 8.03 5.99
N SER A 217 3.05 8.63 7.15
CA SER A 217 1.95 8.23 8.02
C SER A 217 0.71 9.09 7.74
N LEU A 218 -0.46 8.47 7.86
CA LEU A 218 -1.75 9.13 7.69
C LEU A 218 -2.00 10.12 8.83
N ASN A 219 -1.74 9.69 10.07
CA ASN A 219 -1.84 10.50 11.26
C ASN A 219 -0.58 10.38 12.12
N LEU A 220 0.00 11.52 12.51
CA LEU A 220 1.20 11.54 13.35
C LEU A 220 0.89 11.24 14.82
N ASP A 221 -0.35 11.48 15.24
CA ASP A 221 -0.77 11.35 16.64
C ASP A 221 -1.31 9.94 16.97
N HIS A 222 -1.72 9.18 15.95
CA HIS A 222 -2.24 7.84 16.11
C HIS A 222 -1.71 6.95 14.99
N SER A 223 -0.78 6.06 15.33
CA SER A 223 -0.24 5.08 14.38
C SER A 223 -1.17 3.87 14.29
N ASP A 224 -1.74 3.69 13.11
CA ASP A 224 -2.40 2.45 12.73
C ASP A 224 -1.71 1.91 11.49
N TYR A 225 -1.09 0.73 11.62
CA TYR A 225 -0.24 0.15 10.58
C TYR A 225 -0.97 0.01 9.24
N LEU A 226 -2.20 -0.50 9.26
CA LEU A 226 -2.97 -0.73 8.02
C LEU A 226 -3.48 0.58 7.42
N GLY A 227 -3.86 1.56 8.24
CA GLY A 227 -4.21 2.90 7.79
C GLY A 227 -3.03 3.61 7.11
N ASP A 228 -1.85 3.57 7.72
CA ASP A 228 -0.62 4.15 7.18
C ASP A 228 -0.19 3.44 5.89
N LEU A 229 -0.19 2.10 5.86
CA LEU A 229 0.11 1.32 4.67
C LEU A 229 -0.86 1.67 3.53
N GLY A 230 -2.16 1.69 3.80
CA GLY A 230 -3.19 2.07 2.82
C GLY A 230 -2.99 3.50 2.29
N TYR A 231 -2.60 4.43 3.17
CA TYR A 231 -2.28 5.80 2.77
C TYR A 231 -1.03 5.88 1.88
N GLN A 232 0.02 5.14 2.21
CA GLN A 232 1.24 5.05 1.38
C GLN A 232 0.93 4.51 -0.01
N TYR A 233 0.06 3.50 -0.11
CA TYR A 233 -0.46 3.00 -1.40
C TYR A 233 -1.11 4.10 -2.22
N VAL A 234 -1.99 4.90 -1.61
CA VAL A 234 -2.61 6.05 -2.29
C VAL A 234 -1.55 7.03 -2.77
N ARG A 235 -0.57 7.39 -1.94
CA ARG A 235 0.46 8.37 -2.30
C ARG A 235 1.34 7.94 -3.48
N VAL A 236 1.56 6.64 -3.67
CA VAL A 236 2.36 6.13 -4.81
C VAL A 236 1.54 5.80 -6.05
N LEU A 237 0.23 5.51 -5.90
CA LEU A 237 -0.66 5.13 -7.01
C LEU A 237 -1.62 6.24 -7.47
N GLU A 238 -1.74 7.34 -6.73
CA GLU A 238 -2.48 8.54 -7.15
C GLU A 238 -1.69 9.29 -8.24
N PHE A 239 -2.38 9.60 -9.34
CA PHE A 239 -1.86 10.28 -10.52
C PHE A 239 -2.56 11.63 -10.72
#